data_AF-A0A351QT58-F1
#
_entry.id   AF-A0A351QT58-F1
#
_cell.length_a   1.000
_cell.length_b   1.000
_cell.length_c   1.000
_cell.angle_alpha   90.00
_cell.angle_beta   90.00
_cell.angle_gamma   90.00
#
_symmetry.space_group_name_H-M   'P 1'
#
loop_
_entity.id
_entity.type
_entity.pdbx_description
1 polymer ?
#
loop_
_entity_poly.entity_id
_entity_poly.type
_entity_poly.pdbx_seq_one_letter_code
_entity_poly.pdbx_strand_id
1 'polypeptide(L)' 'IKSVFRYRNIYPAAIGAISDGKIDVNGIVTHEFDFSDTKEAFDYVIENKNDVVKAVIKL' A
#
# COMPACT_ATOMS: atom_id res chain seq x y z
N ILE A 1 -9.23 16.53 -21.72
CA ILE A 1 -8.99 15.47 -20.71
C ILE A 1 -8.02 16.02 -19.67
N LYS A 2 -8.33 15.93 -18.37
CA LYS A 2 -7.41 16.32 -17.28
C LYS A 2 -6.76 15.05 -16.73
N SER A 3 -5.43 14.97 -16.78
CA SER A 3 -4.68 13.86 -16.17
C SER A 3 -4.32 14.17 -14.72
N VAL A 4 -4.16 13.12 -13.92
CA VAL A 4 -3.61 13.19 -12.56
C VAL A 4 -2.28 12.45 -12.58
N PHE A 5 -1.19 13.14 -12.27
CA PHE A 5 0.14 12.53 -12.18
C PHE A 5 0.67 12.64 -10.76
N ARG A 6 0.62 11.51 -10.04
CA ARG A 6 1.10 11.39 -8.65
C ARG A 6 0.55 12.53 -7.79
N TYR A 7 1.38 13.05 -6.90
CA TYR A 7 0.98 14.00 -5.85
C TYR A 7 2.06 15.07 -5.67
N ARG A 8 1.63 16.28 -5.31
CA ARG A 8 2.50 17.40 -4.91
C ARG A 8 1.94 18.03 -3.65
N ASN A 9 2.77 18.22 -2.63
CA ASN A 9 2.44 18.89 -1.36
C ASN A 9 1.30 18.24 -0.54
N ILE A 10 0.92 16.98 -0.79
CA ILE A 10 -0.22 16.33 -0.12
C ILE A 10 0.16 15.52 1.14
N TYR A 11 1.43 15.15 1.29
CA TYR A 11 1.88 14.25 2.36
C TYR A 11 1.49 14.73 3.77
N PRO A 12 1.68 16.00 4.15
CA PRO A 12 1.26 16.47 5.48
C PRO A 12 -0.24 16.30 5.74
N ALA A 13 -1.07 16.54 4.72
CA ALA A 13 -2.51 16.38 4.83
C ALA A 13 -2.92 14.90 4.97
N ALA A 14 -2.28 14.01 4.21
CA ALA A 14 -2.53 12.57 4.29
C ALA A 14 -2.12 11.99 5.64
N ILE A 15 -0.95 12.37 6.15
CA ILE A 15 -0.47 11.97 7.49
C ILE A 15 -1.45 12.47 8.57
N GLY A 16 -1.86 13.74 8.50
CA GLY A 16 -2.85 14.30 9.43
C GLY A 16 -4.18 13.55 9.40
N ALA A 17 -4.69 13.20 8.22
CA ALA A 17 -5.94 12.45 8.10
C ALA A 17 -5.86 11.04 8.72
N ILE A 18 -4.71 10.37 8.60
CA ILE A 18 -4.49 9.06 9.23
C ILE A 18 -4.34 9.22 10.76
N SER A 19 -3.53 10.18 11.20
CA SER A 19 -3.31 10.44 12.63
C SER A 19 -4.59 10.86 13.37
N ASP A 20 -5.46 11.61 12.70
CA ASP A 20 -6.77 12.02 13.23
C ASP A 20 -7.80 10.88 13.23
N GLY A 21 -7.45 9.70 12.71
CA GLY A 21 -8.37 8.56 12.55
C GLY A 21 -9.45 8.76 11.48
N LYS A 22 -9.33 9.80 10.63
CA LYS A 22 -10.29 10.07 9.55
C LYS A 22 -10.16 9.07 8.40
N ILE A 23 -8.98 8.48 8.24
CA ILE A 23 -8.68 7.45 7.25
C ILE A 23 -7.90 6.33 7.94
N ASP A 24 -8.48 5.13 7.98
CA ASP A 24 -7.78 3.92 8.40
C ASP A 24 -7.19 3.22 7.17
N VAL A 25 -5.86 3.11 7.13
CA VAL A 25 -5.13 2.43 6.06
C VAL A 25 -4.73 1.00 6.43
N ASN A 26 -4.86 0.61 7.70
CA ASN A 26 -4.46 -0.72 8.15
C ASN A 26 -5.33 -1.81 7.52
N GLY A 27 -6.63 -1.53 7.33
CA GLY A 27 -7.57 -2.45 6.68
C GLY A 27 -7.32 -2.69 5.18
N ILE A 28 -6.35 -2.00 4.56
CA ILE A 28 -6.00 -2.17 3.14
C ILE A 28 -4.95 -3.27 2.96
N VAL A 29 -4.11 -3.51 3.97
CA VAL A 29 -3.04 -4.51 3.90
C VAL A 29 -3.67 -5.90 3.96
N THR A 30 -3.52 -6.68 2.90
CA THR A 30 -4.05 -8.05 2.84
C THR A 30 -2.96 -9.11 3.08
N HIS A 31 -1.71 -8.79 2.77
CA HIS A 31 -0.59 -9.72 2.89
C HIS A 31 0.66 -8.99 3.38
N GLU A 32 1.45 -9.70 4.17
CA GLU A 32 2.74 -9.24 4.69
C GLU A 32 3.80 -10.31 4.43
N PHE A 33 4.98 -9.87 4.01
CA PHE A 33 6.13 -10.73 3.74
C PHE A 33 7.36 -10.15 4.44
N ASP A 34 8.27 -11.00 4.88
CA ASP A 34 9.57 -10.53 5.39
C ASP A 34 10.48 -10.13 4.23
N PHE A 35 11.46 -9.26 4.50
CA PHE A 35 12.39 -8.77 3.48
C PHE A 35 13.15 -9.91 2.78
N SER A 36 13.48 -10.98 3.51
CA SER A 36 14.11 -12.19 2.95
C SER A 36 13.27 -12.85 1.86
N ASP A 37 11.94 -12.68 1.92
CA ASP A 37 10.97 -13.37 1.08
C ASP A 37 10.49 -12.46 -0.07
N THR A 38 11.22 -11.37 -0.34
CA THR A 38 10.87 -10.39 -1.38
C THR A 38 10.56 -11.06 -2.72
N LYS A 39 11.35 -12.05 -3.14
CA LYS A 39 11.11 -12.76 -4.40
C LYS A 39 9.73 -13.44 -4.40
N GLU A 40 9.43 -14.19 -3.35
CA GLU A 40 8.14 -14.89 -3.20
C GLU A 40 6.99 -13.89 -3.14
N ALA A 41 7.14 -12.77 -2.42
CA ALA A 41 6.15 -11.72 -2.34
C ALA A 41 5.74 -11.20 -3.74
N PHE A 42 6.72 -10.95 -4.61
CA PHE A 42 6.45 -10.50 -5.97
C PHE A 42 5.77 -11.56 -6.83
N ASP A 43 6.26 -12.81 -6.79
CA ASP A 43 5.65 -13.91 -7.54
C ASP A 43 4.19 -14.13 -7.10
N TYR A 44 3.94 -14.12 -5.78
CA TYR A 44 2.60 -14.29 -5.20
C TYR A 44 1.61 -13.21 -5.64
N VAL A 45 2.00 -11.92 -5.63
CA VAL A 45 1.12 -10.82 -6.04
C VAL A 45 0.76 -10.91 -7.53
N ILE A 46 1.67 -11.39 -8.38
CA ILE A 46 1.41 -11.58 -9.82
C ILE A 46 0.38 -12.68 -10.04
N GLU A 47 0.52 -13.80 -9.35
CA GLU A 47 -0.35 -14.97 -9.47
C GLU A 47 -1.73 -14.74 -8.85
N ASN A 48 -1.80 -13.98 -7.75
CA ASN A 48 -3.00 -13.78 -6.93
C ASN A 48 -3.56 -12.34 -7.01
N LYS A 49 -3.39 -11.67 -8.16
CA LYS A 49 -3.76 -10.25 -8.37
C LYS A 49 -5.22 -9.88 -8.04
N ASN A 50 -6.14 -10.84 -8.05
CA ASN A 50 -7.55 -10.59 -7.74
C ASN A 50 -7.82 -10.59 -6.23
N ASP A 51 -6.94 -11.21 -5.44
CA ASP A 51 -7.10 -11.40 -3.99
C ASP A 51 -6.19 -10.45 -3.20
N VAL A 52 -5.08 -10.00 -3.80
CA VAL A 52 -4.15 -9.06 -3.18
C VAL A 52 -4.56 -7.61 -3.45
N VAL A 53 -5.10 -6.93 -2.44
CA VAL A 53 -5.31 -5.47 -2.46
C VAL A 53 -4.00 -4.73 -2.24
N LYS A 54 -3.26 -5.06 -1.17
CA LYS A 54 -1.95 -4.48 -0.89
C LYS A 54 -1.09 -5.46 -0.09
N ALA A 55 0.05 -5.83 -0.68
CA ALA A 55 1.13 -6.51 0.02
C ALA A 55 2.13 -5.49 0.60
N VAL A 56 2.67 -5.77 1.78
CA VAL A 56 3.73 -5.00 2.46
C VAL A 56 4.92 -5.91 2.72
N ILE A 57 6.13 -5.41 2.45
CA ILE A 57 7.39 -6.08 2.82
C ILE A 57 7.88 -5.44 4.11
N LYS A 58 8.08 -6.25 5.16
CA LYS A 58 8.65 -5.84 6.45
C LYS A 58 10.18 -5.95 6.41
N LEU A 59 10.85 -5.00 7.03
CA LEU A 59 12.31 -4.97 7.19
C LEU A 59 12.73 -5.64 8.49
#